data_AF-F8PWZ7-F1
#
_entry.id   AF-F8PWZ7-F1
#
_cell.length_a   1.000
_cell.length_b   1.000
_cell.length_c   1.000
_cell.angle_alpha   90.00
_cell.angle_beta   90.00
_cell.angle_gamma   90.00
#
_symmetry.space_group_name_H-M   'P 1'
#
loop_
_entity.id
_entity.type
_entity.pdbx_description
1 polymer ?
#
loop_
_entity_poly.entity_id
_entity_poly.type
_entity_poly.pdbx_seq_one_letter_code
_entity_poly.pdbx_strand_id
1 'polypeptide(L)'
;ATPFTPEFVQSSVTQASDPAGIYTNRIKGRQVLLENPVRESRAKKERDEKKSRRLASKKRRDNGVVGKREAKEKGLWKLEE
;
A
#
# COMPACT_ATOMS: atom_id res chain seq x y z
N ALA A 1 14.94 31.22 12.98
CA ALA A 1 15.20 29.98 12.23
C ALA A 1 16.12 29.10 13.07
N THR A 2 15.70 27.90 13.43
CA THR A 2 16.57 26.94 14.13
C THR A 2 17.52 26.30 13.12
N PRO A 3 18.83 26.22 13.41
CA PRO A 3 19.77 25.56 12.52
C PRO A 3 19.44 24.06 12.44
N PHE A 4 19.51 23.49 11.24
CA PHE A 4 19.35 22.05 11.03
C PHE A 4 20.50 21.29 11.71
N THR A 5 20.18 20.44 12.67
CA THR A 5 21.12 19.53 13.32
C THR A 5 20.97 18.13 12.72
N PRO A 6 22.03 17.56 12.09
CA PRO A 6 21.96 16.26 11.44
C PRO A 6 22.10 15.09 12.42
N GLU A 7 21.36 15.12 13.54
CA GLU A 7 21.48 14.14 14.64
C GLU A 7 21.26 12.71 14.16
N PHE A 8 20.23 12.50 13.34
CA PHE A 8 19.93 11.18 12.78
C PHE A 8 21.07 10.64 11.92
N VAL A 9 21.69 11.49 11.11
CA VAL A 9 22.77 11.06 10.22
C VAL A 9 24.01 10.73 11.02
N GLN A 10 24.35 11.56 12.00
CA GLN A 10 25.49 11.33 12.88
C GLN A 10 25.32 10.05 13.72
N SER A 11 24.12 9.76 14.21
CA SER A 11 23.83 8.53 14.97
C SER A 11 23.76 7.26 14.11
N SER A 12 23.41 7.40 12.82
CA SER A 12 23.35 6.27 11.88
C SER A 12 24.73 5.81 11.39
N VAL A 13 25.74 6.67 11.46
CA VAL A 13 27.11 6.37 11.04
C VAL A 13 27.87 5.74 12.21
N THR A 14 27.42 4.57 12.64
CA THR A 14 27.97 3.85 13.80
C THR A 14 29.33 3.22 13.56
N GLN A 15 29.73 3.05 12.29
CA GLN A 15 30.97 2.37 11.90
C GLN A 15 32.19 3.30 11.73
N ALA A 16 32.03 4.61 11.91
CA ALA A 16 33.13 5.56 11.72
C ALA A 16 33.57 6.22 13.01
N SER A 17 34.89 6.33 13.17
CA SER A 17 35.51 7.03 14.29
C SER A 17 35.24 8.54 14.29
N ASP A 18 34.87 9.13 13.14
CA ASP A 18 34.51 10.55 13.01
C ASP A 18 33.22 10.74 12.18
N PRO A 19 32.04 10.73 12.83
CA PRO A 19 30.77 10.96 12.17
C PRO A 19 30.59 12.42 11.70
N ALA A 20 31.26 13.38 12.34
CA ALA A 20 31.18 14.80 11.98
C ALA A 20 31.91 15.06 10.66
N GLY A 21 33.12 14.54 10.51
CA GLY A 21 33.90 14.62 9.27
C GLY A 21 33.26 13.89 8.08
N ILE A 22 32.56 12.78 8.34
CA ILE A 22 31.80 12.10 7.28
C ILE A 22 30.60 12.94 6.84
N TYR A 23 29.86 13.52 7.77
CA TYR A 23 28.76 14.40 7.42
C TYR A 23 29.24 15.58 6.56
N THR A 24 30.31 16.27 6.95
CA THR A 24 30.83 17.42 6.20
C THR A 24 31.36 17.06 4.82
N ASN A 25 32.09 15.96 4.68
CA ASN A 25 32.76 15.61 3.43
C ASN A 25 31.84 14.86 2.44
N ARG A 26 30.96 13.99 2.95
CA ARG A 26 30.17 13.08 2.11
C ARG A 26 28.71 13.45 1.99
N ILE A 27 28.14 14.20 2.93
CA ILE A 27 26.67 14.36 3.01
C ILE A 27 26.28 15.83 2.83
N LYS A 28 26.97 16.75 3.52
CA LYS A 28 26.74 18.19 3.45
C LYS A 28 26.95 18.68 2.02
N GLY A 29 25.89 19.21 1.41
CA GLY A 29 25.92 19.74 0.04
C GLY A 29 25.68 18.69 -1.06
N ARG A 30 25.51 17.41 -0.73
CA ARG A 30 25.02 16.44 -1.72
C ARG A 30 23.54 16.69 -1.98
N GLN A 31 23.22 16.80 -3.27
CA GLN A 31 21.84 16.84 -3.73
C GLN A 31 21.46 15.45 -4.22
N VAL A 32 20.47 14.85 -3.57
CA VAL A 32 19.85 13.61 -4.04
C VAL A 32 18.60 14.02 -4.78
N LEU A 33 18.55 13.73 -6.08
CA LEU A 33 17.30 13.84 -6.84
C LEU A 33 16.33 12.81 -6.26
N LEU A 34 15.27 13.28 -5.63
CA LEU A 34 14.19 12.40 -5.21
C LEU A 34 13.43 12.02 -6.48
N GLU A 35 13.48 10.73 -6.83
CA GLU A 35 12.62 10.19 -7.86
C GLU A 35 11.17 10.45 -7.46
N ASN A 36 10.47 11.26 -8.26
CA ASN A 36 9.04 11.44 -8.07
C ASN A 36 8.40 10.09 -8.41
N PRO A 37 7.75 9.40 -7.44
CA PRO A 37 7.19 8.09 -7.70
C PRO A 37 6.28 8.18 -8.93
N VAL A 38 6.40 7.20 -9.82
CA VAL A 38 5.64 7.18 -11.09
C VAL A 38 4.17 7.36 -10.75
N ARG A 39 3.63 8.55 -11.07
CA ARG A 39 2.21 8.84 -10.91
C ARG A 39 1.46 7.87 -11.82
N GLU A 40 0.79 6.89 -11.24
CA GLU A 40 -0.09 6.03 -12.01
C GLU A 40 -1.10 6.92 -12.75
N SER A 41 -1.27 6.66 -14.05
CA SER A 41 -2.20 7.45 -14.85
C SER A 41 -3.60 7.33 -14.26
N ARG A 42 -4.39 8.41 -14.33
CA ARG A 42 -5.80 8.41 -13.90
C ARG A 42 -6.56 7.22 -14.51
N ALA A 43 -6.26 6.89 -15.77
CA ALA A 43 -6.85 5.76 -16.48
C ALA A 43 -6.48 4.38 -15.91
N LYS A 44 -5.28 4.20 -15.33
CA LYS A 44 -4.89 2.95 -14.65
C LYS A 44 -5.64 2.82 -13.33
N LYS A 45 -5.67 3.89 -12.53
CA LYS A 45 -6.38 3.95 -11.25
C LYS A 45 -7.87 3.63 -11.40
N GLU A 46 -8.53 4.23 -12.38
CA GLU A 46 -9.95 3.98 -12.67
C GLU A 46 -10.20 2.52 -13.11
N ARG A 47 -9.30 1.94 -13.91
CA ARG A 47 -9.39 0.52 -14.32
C ARG A 47 -9.27 -0.41 -13.14
N ASP A 48 -8.33 -0.16 -12.23
CA ASP A 48 -8.08 -1.02 -11.08
C ASP A 48 -9.20 -0.91 -10.04
N GLU A 49 -9.78 0.28 -9.86
CA GLU A 49 -10.99 0.47 -9.04
C GLU A 49 -12.22 -0.24 -9.63
N LYS A 50 -12.40 -0.19 -10.96
CA LYS A 50 -13.48 -0.93 -11.62
C LYS A 50 -13.31 -2.44 -11.46
N LYS A 51 -12.08 -2.95 -11.51
CA LYS A 51 -11.77 -4.37 -11.27
C LYS A 51 -12.05 -4.77 -9.83
N SER A 52 -11.63 -3.97 -8.85
CA SER A 52 -11.84 -4.27 -7.43
C SER A 52 -13.34 -4.33 -7.09
N ARG A 53 -14.14 -3.39 -7.63
CA ARG A 53 -15.61 -3.39 -7.48
C ARG A 53 -16.26 -4.65 -8.05
N ARG A 54 -15.82 -5.10 -9.24
CA ARG A 54 -16.32 -6.33 -9.87
C ARG A 54 -16.00 -7.57 -9.05
N LEU A 55 -14.76 -7.67 -8.54
CA LEU A 55 -14.33 -8.76 -7.67
C LEU A 55 -15.14 -8.80 -6.37
N ALA A 56 -15.37 -7.64 -5.75
CA ALA A 56 -16.18 -7.54 -4.53
C ALA A 56 -17.64 -7.96 -4.78
N SER A 57 -18.25 -7.52 -5.89
CA SER A 57 -19.60 -7.94 -6.28
C SER A 57 -19.67 -9.45 -6.56
N LYS A 58 -18.67 -10.01 -7.25
CA LYS A 58 -18.59 -11.46 -7.49
C LYS A 58 -18.49 -12.23 -6.17
N LYS A 59 -17.59 -11.84 -5.27
CA LYS A 59 -17.47 -12.45 -3.94
C LYS A 59 -18.76 -12.37 -3.13
N ARG A 60 -19.47 -11.23 -3.17
CA ARG A 60 -20.78 -11.08 -2.51
C ARG A 60 -21.83 -12.00 -3.11
N ARG A 61 -21.84 -12.17 -4.44
CA ARG A 61 -22.75 -13.12 -5.10
C ARG A 61 -22.41 -14.56 -4.73
N ASP A 62 -21.14 -14.92 -4.76
CA ASP A 62 -20.67 -16.26 -4.45
C ASP A 62 -20.96 -16.62 -2.97
N ASN A 63 -20.90 -15.65 -2.06
CA ASN A 63 -21.25 -15.83 -0.64
C ASN A 63 -22.76 -15.73 -0.34
N GLY A 64 -23.54 -15.06 -1.18
CA GLY A 64 -24.96 -14.78 -0.95
C GLY A 64 -25.94 -15.68 -1.71
N VAL A 65 -25.47 -16.40 -2.73
CA VAL A 65 -26.30 -17.33 -3.51
C VAL A 65 -26.06 -18.74 -2.99
N VAL A 66 -26.82 -19.13 -1.97
CA VAL A 66 -27.02 -20.56 -1.68
C VAL A 66 -27.72 -21.14 -2.91
N GLY A 67 -27.03 -21.98 -3.67
CA GLY A 67 -27.60 -22.57 -4.88
C GLY A 67 -28.87 -23.36 -4.56
N LYS A 68 -29.79 -23.53 -5.53
CA LYS A 68 -31.05 -24.29 -5.35
C LYS A 68 -30.85 -25.66 -4.68
N ARG A 69 -29.70 -26.30 -4.92
CA ARG A 69 -29.33 -27.59 -4.34
C ARG A 69 -28.90 -27.47 -2.87
N GLU A 70 -28.00 -26.54 -2.55
CA GLU A 70 -27.58 -26.27 -1.17
C GLU A 70 -28.73 -25.73 -0.31
N ALA A 71 -29.68 -24.99 -0.89
CA ALA A 71 -30.85 -24.45 -0.17
C ALA A 71 -31.84 -25.56 0.21
N LYS A 72 -31.99 -26.58 -0.66
CA LYS A 72 -32.76 -27.80 -0.37
C LYS A 72 -32.08 -28.67 0.69
N GLU A 73 -30.76 -28.88 0.59
CA GLU A 73 -29.99 -29.67 1.55
C GLU A 73 -29.94 -29.03 2.94
N LYS A 74 -29.82 -27.71 3.02
CA LYS A 74 -29.85 -26.95 4.28
C LYS A 74 -31.28 -26.67 4.78
N GLY A 75 -32.32 -27.17 4.11
CA GLY A 75 -33.72 -27.10 4.54
C GLY A 75 -34.33 -25.70 4.61
N LEU A 76 -33.71 -24.68 4.00
CA LEU A 76 -34.11 -23.28 4.18
C LEU A 76 -35.36 -22.87 3.39
N TRP A 77 -35.78 -23.65 2.39
CA TRP A 77 -36.96 -23.32 1.57
C TRP A 77 -37.76 -24.59 1.27
N LYS A 78 -38.90 -24.74 1.95
CA LYS A 78 -40.00 -25.61 1.53
C LYS A 78 -41.10 -24.71 1.00
N LEU A 79 -41.45 -24.88 -0.27
CA LEU A 79 -42.68 -24.31 -0.81
C LEU A 79 -43.80 -25.23 -0.31
N GLU A 80 -44.61 -24.76 0.64
CA GLU A 80 -45.88 -25.44 0.93
C GLU A 80 -46.86 -25.12 -0.22
N GLU A 81 -47.58 -26.15 -0.64
CA GLU A 81 -48.52 -26.14 -1.77
C GLU A 81 -49.77 -25.31 -1.47
#